data_AF-H3ZQM1-F1
#
_entry.id   AF-H3ZQM1-F1
#
_cell.length_a   1.000
_cell.length_b   1.000
_cell.length_c   1.000
_cell.angle_alpha   90.00
_cell.angle_beta   90.00
_cell.angle_gamma   90.00
#
_symmetry.space_group_name_H-M   'P 1'
#
loop_
_entity.id
_entity.type
_entity.pdbx_description
1 polymer ?
#
loop_
_entity_poly.entity_id
_entity_poly.type
_entity_poly.pdbx_seq_one_letter_code
_entity_poly.pdbx_strand_id
1 'polypeptide(L)' 'MLDRINRELVDFIVARTGLSRETVIKVLKAEEAFFELEVERALKGNLSKDGNV' A
#
# COMPACT_ATOMS: atom_id res chain seq x y z
N MET A 1 2.16 -14.80 -9.75
CA MET A 1 3.45 -14.24 -9.27
C MET A 1 3.22 -13.32 -8.07
N LEU A 2 2.28 -12.37 -8.17
CA LEU A 2 1.86 -11.46 -7.08
C LEU A 2 1.35 -12.20 -5.82
N ASP A 3 0.50 -13.22 -5.95
CA ASP A 3 0.01 -14.00 -4.80
C ASP A 3 1.09 -14.74 -4.01
N ARG A 4 2.22 -15.04 -4.66
CA ARG A 4 3.33 -15.78 -4.06
C ARG A 4 4.23 -14.83 -3.25
N ILE A 5 4.50 -13.64 -3.80
CA ILE A 5 5.18 -12.53 -3.12
C ILE A 5 4.38 -12.10 -1.88
N ASN A 6 3.05 -12.06 -1.98
CA ASN A 6 2.18 -11.69 -0.86
C ASN A 6 2.26 -12.69 0.31
N ARG A 7 2.48 -13.99 0.06
CA ARG A 7 2.60 -14.98 1.14
C ARG A 7 3.92 -14.89 1.88
N GLU A 8 5.04 -14.84 1.15
CA GLU A 8 6.38 -14.77 1.75
C GLU A 8 6.56 -13.49 2.58
N LEU A 9 6.05 -12.36 2.09
CA LEU A 9 6.06 -11.09 2.82
C LEU A 9 5.23 -11.18 4.12
N VAL A 10 4.02 -11.73 4.04
CA VAL A 10 3.17 -11.90 5.22
C VAL A 10 3.84 -12.81 6.25
N ASP A 11 4.42 -13.92 5.81
CA ASP A 11 5.11 -14.88 6.68
C ASP A 11 6.32 -14.24 7.37
N PHE A 12 7.10 -13.46 6.63
CA PHE A 12 8.22 -12.70 7.17
C PHE A 12 7.77 -11.70 8.25
N ILE A 13 6.73 -10.90 8.00
CA ILE A 13 6.24 -9.91 8.96
C ILE A 13 5.66 -10.58 10.20
N VAL A 14 4.90 -11.66 10.05
CA VAL A 14 4.38 -12.45 11.18
C VAL A 14 5.53 -12.96 12.04
N ALA A 15 6.56 -13.57 11.44
CA ALA A 15 7.72 -14.08 12.16
C ALA A 15 8.52 -12.97 12.89
N ARG A 16 8.58 -11.76 12.31
CA ARG A 16 9.33 -10.63 12.85
C ARG A 16 8.59 -9.89 13.97
N THR A 17 7.26 -9.82 13.89
CA THR A 17 6.44 -8.96 14.75
C THR A 17 5.61 -9.72 15.78
N GLY A 18 5.38 -11.02 15.57
CA GLY A 18 4.46 -11.81 16.38
C GLY A 18 2.98 -11.48 16.15
N LEU A 19 2.66 -10.60 15.20
CA LEU A 19 1.28 -10.26 14.85
C LEU A 19 0.59 -11.45 14.18
N SER A 20 -0.73 -11.53 14.35
CA SER A 20 -1.52 -12.51 13.63
C SER A 20 -1.43 -12.27 12.12
N ARG A 21 -1.48 -13.35 11.34
CA ARG A 21 -1.53 -13.28 9.88
C ARG A 21 -2.66 -12.36 9.40
N GLU A 22 -3.82 -12.45 10.04
CA GLU A 22 -4.98 -11.61 9.71
C GLU A 22 -4.70 -10.12 9.92
N THR A 23 -4.06 -9.77 11.04
CA THR A 23 -3.64 -8.40 11.33
C THR A 23 -2.68 -7.86 10.27
N VAL A 24 -1.65 -8.64 9.92
CA VAL A 24 -0.67 -8.26 8.89
C VAL A 24 -1.36 -8.01 7.54
N ILE A 25 -2.28 -8.89 7.13
CA ILE A 25 -3.04 -8.71 5.88
C ILE A 25 -3.87 -7.43 5.92
N LYS A 26 -4.55 -7.13 7.04
CA LYS A 26 -5.35 -5.90 7.19
C LYS A 26 -4.48 -4.65 7.08
N VAL A 27 -3.31 -4.65 7.70
CA VAL A 27 -2.35 -3.53 7.63
C VAL A 27 -1.86 -3.34 6.19
N LEU A 28 -1.41 -4.41 5.52
CA LEU A 28 -0.89 -4.29 4.14
C LEU A 28 -1.95 -3.74 3.17
N LYS A 29 -3.22 -4.13 3.32
CA LYS A 29 -4.33 -3.57 2.53
C LYS A 29 -4.59 -2.10 2.82
N ALA A 30 -4.47 -1.68 4.09
CA ALA A 30 -4.63 -0.29 4.47
C ALA A 30 -3.50 0.57 3.90
N GLU A 31 -2.25 0.08 3.94
CA GLU A 31 -1.09 0.73 3.34
C GLU A 31 -1.25 0.86 1.81
N GLU A 32 -1.67 -0.21 1.12
CA GLU A 32 -1.93 -0.18 -0.33
C GLU A 32 -2.96 0.90 -0.71
N ALA A 33 -4.10 0.94 -0.01
CA ALA A 33 -5.13 1.96 -0.24
C ALA A 33 -4.64 3.38 0.07
N PHE A 34 -3.77 3.53 1.07
CA PHE A 34 -3.16 4.82 1.40
C PHE A 34 -2.19 5.27 0.30
N PHE A 35 -1.35 4.37 -0.23
CA PHE A 35 -0.47 4.67 -1.35
C PHE A 35 -1.25 5.08 -2.59
N GLU A 36 -2.32 4.38 -2.93
CA GLU A 36 -3.20 4.74 -4.06
C GLU A 36 -3.76 6.16 -3.90
N LEU A 37 -4.22 6.51 -2.70
CA LEU A 37 -4.78 7.82 -2.39
C LEU A 37 -3.73 8.94 -2.51
N GLU A 38 -2.49 8.70 -2.07
CA GLU A 38 -1.40 9.67 -2.21
C GLU A 38 -0.94 9.81 -3.67
N VAL A 39 -0.92 8.71 -4.44
CA VAL A 39 -0.65 8.75 -5.89
C VAL A 39 -1.73 9.55 -6.60
N GLU A 40 -3.01 9.32 -6.30
CA GLU A 40 -4.11 10.10 -6.86
C GLU A 40 -3.99 11.59 -6.53
N ARG A 41 -3.63 11.94 -5.30
CA ARG A 41 -3.42 13.32 -4.88
C ARG A 41 -2.28 13.97 -5.64
N ALA A 42 -1.15 13.27 -5.80
CA ALA A 42 -0.01 13.77 -6.55
C ALA A 42 -0.37 14.01 -8.04
N LEU A 43 -1.11 13.08 -8.65
CA LEU A 43 -1.57 13.20 -10.04
C LEU A 43 -2.58 14.34 -10.21
N LYS A 44 -3.55 14.49 -9.30
CA LYS A 44 -4.56 15.58 -9.33
C LYS A 44 -3.94 16.94 -9.01
N GLY A 45 -2.96 16.99 -8.11
CA GLY A 45 -2.24 18.21 -7.74
C GLY A 45 -1.35 18.76 -8.86
N ASN A 46 -0.79 17.90 -9.71
CA ASN A 46 -0.02 18.32 -10.89
C ASN A 46 -0.92 18.86 -12.02
N LEU A 47 -2.12 18.33 -12.21
CA LEU A 47 -3.07 18.80 -13.25
C LEU A 47 -3.60 20.23 -12.99
N SER A 48 -3.51 20.75 -11.77
CA SER A 48 -3.99 22.09 -11.43
C SER A 48 -2.95 23.20 -11.65
N LYS A 49 -1.67 22.86 -11.90
CA LYS A 49 -0.59 23.85 -12.09
C LYS A 49 -0.30 24.19 -13.55
N ASP A 50 -0.77 23.38 -14.50
CA ASP A 50 -0.51 23.58 -15.93
C ASP A 50 -1.67 24.23 -16.70
N GLY A 51 -2.76 24.62 -16.00
CA GLY A 51 -3.99 25.11 -16.62
C GLY A 51 -4.23 26.63 -16.55
N ASN A 52 -3.23 27.43 -16.18
CA ASN A 52 -3.41 28.89 -16.09
C ASN A 52 -2.17 29.65 -16.57
N VAL A 53 -1.97 29.67 -17.89
CA VAL A 53 -1.18 30.69 -18.61
C VAL A 53 -1.93 31.05 -19.89
#